data_AF-A0A480BST3-F1
#
_entry.id   AF-A0A480BST3-F1
#
_cell.length_a   1.000
_cell.length_b   1.000
_cell.length_c   1.000
_cell.angle_alpha   90.00
_cell.angle_beta   90.00
_cell.angle_gamma   90.00
#
_symmetry.space_group_name_H-M   'P 1'
#
loop_
_entity.id
_entity.type
_entity.pdbx_description
1 polymer ?
#
loop_
_entity_poly.entity_id
_entity_poly.type
_entity_poly.pdbx_seq_one_letter_code
_entity_poly.pdbx_strand_id
1 'polypeptide(L)' 'MYVVTGGAGFVGSNLVRALNARGVTDILVVDNL' A
#
# COMPACT_ATOMS: atom_id res chain seq x y z
N MET A 1 -8.60 -6.13 4.79
CA MET A 1 -7.23 -6.60 4.56
C MET A 1 -6.86 -6.52 3.09
N TYR A 2 -6.00 -5.57 2.72
CA TYR A 2 -5.34 -5.51 1.40
C TYR A 2 -3.87 -5.92 1.55
N VAL A 3 -3.34 -6.67 0.58
CA VAL A 3 -1.90 -6.98 0.50
C VAL A 3 -1.33 -6.24 -0.69
N VAL A 4 -0.33 -5.39 -0.46
CA VAL A 4 0.35 -4.62 -1.51
C VAL A 4 1.80 -5.06 -1.57
N THR A 5 2.14 -5.80 -2.62
CA THR A 5 3.54 -6.17 -2.93
C THR A 5 4.22 -5.02 -3.69
N GLY A 6 5.49 -4.71 -3.39
CA GLY A 6 6.19 -3.57 -4.00
C GLY A 6 5.66 -2.22 -3.50
N GLY A 7 5.12 -2.17 -2.28
CA GLY A 7 4.44 -0.99 -1.72
C GLY A 7 5.35 0.20 -1.42
N ALA A 8 6.67 0.02 -1.35
CA ALA A 8 7.64 1.10 -1.22
C ALA A 8 8.02 1.74 -2.57
N GLY A 9 7.69 1.09 -3.69
CA GLY A 9 7.91 1.62 -5.04
C GLY A 9 7.00 2.80 -5.40
N PHE A 10 7.25 3.41 -6.56
CA PHE A 10 6.49 4.58 -7.04
C PHE A 10 4.97 4.33 -7.12
N VAL A 11 4.56 3.21 -7.70
CA VAL A 11 3.14 2.86 -7.85
C VAL A 11 2.55 2.39 -6.52
N GLY A 12 3.27 1.49 -5.83
CA GLY A 12 2.82 0.90 -4.57
C GLY A 12 2.52 1.95 -3.50
N SER A 13 3.43 2.91 -3.31
CA SER A 13 3.26 3.97 -2.31
C SER A 13 2.08 4.88 -2.60
N ASN A 14 1.83 5.22 -3.88
CA ASN A 14 0.67 6.00 -4.28
C ASN A 14 -0.65 5.23 -4.14
N LEU A 15 -0.64 3.92 -4.38
CA LEU A 15 -1.80 3.06 -4.13
C LEU A 15 -2.15 3.01 -2.64
N VAL A 16 -1.15 2.80 -1.77
CA VAL A 16 -1.34 2.80 -0.30
C VAL A 16 -1.89 4.16 0.17
N ARG A 17 -1.32 5.26 -0.33
CA ARG A 17 -1.82 6.62 -0.07
C ARG A 17 -3.29 6.79 -0.46
N ALA A 18 -3.70 6.30 -1.63
CA ALA A 18 -5.08 6.37 -2.10
C ALA A 18 -6.03 5.49 -1.26
N LEU A 19 -5.58 4.32 -0.83
CA LEU A 19 -6.34 3.45 0.08
C LEU A 19 -6.55 4.12 1.45
N ASN A 20 -5.50 4.71 2.02
CA ASN A 20 -5.61 5.45 3.27
C ASN A 20 -6.58 6.64 3.16
N ALA A 21 -6.55 7.39 2.04
CA ALA A 21 -7.50 8.48 1.79
C ALA A 21 -8.97 8.02 1.73
N ARG A 22 -9.22 6.74 1.43
CA ARG A 22 -10.55 6.11 1.45
C ARG A 22 -10.93 5.51 2.81
N GLY A 23 -10.11 5.73 3.85
CA GLY A 23 -10.33 5.20 5.20
C GLY A 23 -9.93 3.73 5.36
N VAL A 24 -9.23 3.15 4.39
CA VAL A 24 -8.70 1.79 4.51
C VAL A 24 -7.43 1.83 5.37
N THR A 25 -7.50 1.16 6.51
CA THR A 25 -6.40 1.09 7.49
C THR A 25 -5.75 -0.29 7.57
N ASP A 26 -6.48 -1.33 7.19
CA ASP A 26 -6.02 -2.71 7.24
C ASP A 26 -5.29 -3.10 5.92
N ILE A 27 -4.04 -2.65 5.82
CA ILE A 27 -3.15 -2.82 4.66
C ILE A 27 -1.84 -3.46 5.11
N LEU A 28 -1.48 -4.60 4.53
CA LEU A 28 -0.17 -5.23 4.66
C LEU A 28 0.67 -4.91 3.44
N VAL A 29 1.76 -4.18 3.64
CA VAL A 29 2.76 -3.91 2.59
C VAL A 29 3.87 -4.96 2.68
N VAL A 30 4.19 -5.57 1.55
CA VAL A 30 5.31 -6.50 1.41
C VAL A 30 6.25 -5.94 0.35
N ASP A 31 7.52 -5.77 0.68
CA ASP A 31 8.52 -5.33 -0.27
C ASP A 31 9.82 -6.09 -0.05
N ASN A 32 10.63 -6.18 -1.10
CA ASN A 32 11.96 -6.75 -1.03
C ASN A 32 12.95 -5.63 -1.39
N LEU A 33 13.42 -4.94 -0.35
CA LEU A 33 14.27 -3.76 -0.44
C LEU A 33 15.76 -4.13 -0.50
#